data_AF-A0A2M9Y774-F1
#
_entry.id   AF-A0A2M9Y774-F1
#
_cell.length_a   1.000
_cell.length_b   1.000
_cell.length_c   1.000
_cell.angle_alpha   90.00
_cell.angle_beta   90.00
_cell.angle_gamma   90.00
#
_symmetry.space_group_name_H-M   'P 1'
#
loop_
_entity.id
_entity.type
_entity.pdbx_description
1 polymer ?
#
loop_
_entity_poly.entity_id
_entity_poly.type
_entity_poly.pdbx_seq_one_letter_code
_entity_poly.pdbx_strand_id
1 'polypeptide(L)'
;MQKDYSAHLDSLRITWLSEPFHLGIPIIDLQHVWLVHIILELEETIVESEKDGSDVDVHSSFRKALDYVAEHFTLEEDILEHFNYPKYKEHVQGHRQFVERLTEKYYEAKNNQMAALGILQILKKWLFQHILHDDTDYAEFFKSSGVDLKSYCNEMLKSGKYPISKEQLLIYQNIVQMDTSHIALHEQSIDTIQEIRNIWKTYNLSTGIPIIDLQHVWLLKMIVELDHSLKLGDGSSETFQKVIASAIEYTKDHFSVEDKIMRYFRYTDVVQHMNQHKRFIDFIKTRNDEFKLGHPRAGLHLVQDLRNWLLSHIALEDKKIGIAFEARVRELSEFTKKLHQAGEIVISREQKNLYKLVMQSAPDPLD
;
A
#
# COMPACT_ATOMS: atom_id res chain seq x y z
N MET A 1 19.50 0.99 -25.36
CA MET A 1 18.16 0.96 -24.77
C MET A 1 18.19 1.79 -23.50
N GLN A 2 17.39 2.85 -23.41
CA GLN A 2 17.23 3.58 -22.15
C GLN A 2 16.44 2.67 -21.19
N LYS A 3 17.07 2.26 -20.07
CA LYS A 3 16.39 1.60 -18.95
C LYS A 3 15.16 2.46 -18.59
N ASP A 4 13.98 1.85 -18.47
CA ASP A 4 12.81 2.54 -17.92
C ASP A 4 13.00 2.64 -16.39
N TYR A 5 13.81 3.61 -16.00
CA TYR A 5 14.15 3.90 -14.60
C TYR A 5 12.90 4.16 -13.75
N SER A 6 11.80 4.61 -14.38
CA SER A 6 10.51 4.81 -13.70
C SER A 6 9.89 3.49 -13.27
N ALA A 7 9.83 2.50 -14.16
CA ALA A 7 9.24 1.19 -13.85
C ALA A 7 10.02 0.43 -12.77
N HIS A 8 11.36 0.53 -12.79
CA HIS A 8 12.21 -0.08 -11.77
C HIS A 8 11.99 0.55 -10.38
N LEU A 9 11.96 1.89 -10.31
CA LEU A 9 11.67 2.59 -9.06
C LEU A 9 10.25 2.30 -8.54
N ASP A 10 9.27 2.13 -9.43
CA ASP A 10 7.92 1.72 -9.04
C ASP A 10 7.91 0.30 -8.45
N SER A 11 8.60 -0.68 -9.05
CA SER A 11 8.75 -2.02 -8.49
C SER A 11 9.46 -2.03 -7.14
N LEU A 12 10.52 -1.23 -7.00
CA LEU A 12 11.23 -1.04 -5.73
C LEU A 12 10.29 -0.46 -4.67
N ARG A 13 9.53 0.56 -5.02
CA ARG A 13 8.56 1.19 -4.13
C ARG A 13 7.47 0.23 -3.69
N ILE A 14 6.88 -0.53 -4.62
CA ILE A 14 5.84 -1.51 -4.32
C ILE A 14 6.37 -2.60 -3.38
N THR A 15 7.59 -3.09 -3.64
CA THR A 15 8.22 -4.13 -2.82
C THR A 15 8.58 -3.61 -1.43
N TRP A 16 9.12 -2.39 -1.33
CA TRP A 16 9.46 -1.78 -0.05
C TRP A 16 8.21 -1.51 0.81
N LEU A 17 7.12 -1.03 0.20
CA LEU A 17 5.89 -0.68 0.90
C LEU A 17 4.97 -1.88 1.18
N SER A 18 5.27 -3.07 0.64
CA SER A 18 4.42 -4.25 0.86
C SER A 18 4.57 -4.86 2.24
N GLU A 19 5.68 -4.60 2.92
CA GLU A 19 6.05 -5.18 4.22
C GLU A 19 6.66 -4.09 5.12
N PRO A 20 6.61 -4.25 6.46
CA PRO A 20 7.13 -3.25 7.39
C PRO A 20 8.67 -3.30 7.55
N PHE A 21 9.42 -3.05 6.47
CA PHE A 21 10.89 -3.09 6.47
C PHE A 21 11.57 -1.88 7.16
N HIS A 22 10.80 -0.85 7.53
CA HIS A 22 11.31 0.37 8.15
C HIS A 22 11.56 0.17 9.65
N LEU A 23 12.81 0.27 10.07
CA LEU A 23 13.24 0.08 11.46
C LEU A 23 13.35 1.41 12.23
N GLY A 24 13.33 2.55 11.53
CA GLY A 24 13.52 3.87 12.13
C GLY A 24 14.99 4.17 12.45
N ILE A 25 15.92 3.42 11.85
CA ILE A 25 17.37 3.61 11.98
C ILE A 25 17.89 4.05 10.60
N PRO A 26 18.08 5.36 10.35
CA PRO A 26 18.17 5.90 8.98
C PRO A 26 19.24 5.27 8.09
N ILE A 27 20.41 4.93 8.66
CA ILE A 27 21.50 4.32 7.89
C ILE A 27 21.19 2.86 7.52
N ILE A 28 20.52 2.12 8.42
CA ILE A 28 20.09 0.75 8.17
C ILE A 28 18.94 0.73 7.16
N ASP A 29 17.93 1.58 7.35
CA ASP A 29 16.82 1.73 6.39
C ASP A 29 17.33 2.06 4.98
N LEU A 30 18.35 2.91 4.89
CA LEU A 30 18.99 3.23 3.62
C LEU A 30 19.65 2.01 2.97
N GLN A 31 20.41 1.22 3.75
CA GLN A 31 21.03 0.00 3.24
C GLN A 31 19.99 -1.07 2.88
N HIS A 32 18.89 -1.19 3.64
CA HIS A 32 17.78 -2.09 3.32
C HIS A 32 17.11 -1.74 1.99
N VAL A 33 16.78 -0.45 1.77
CA VAL A 33 16.23 0.01 0.48
C VAL A 33 17.20 -0.33 -0.66
N TRP A 34 18.50 -0.14 -0.45
CA TRP A 34 19.51 -0.46 -1.44
C TRP A 34 19.65 -1.97 -1.69
N LEU A 35 19.52 -2.81 -0.66
CA LEU A 35 19.52 -4.27 -0.81
C LEU A 35 18.33 -4.76 -1.63
N VAL A 36 17.13 -4.20 -1.40
CA VAL A 36 15.95 -4.50 -2.22
C VAL A 36 16.18 -4.05 -3.66
N HIS A 37 16.77 -2.87 -3.87
CA HIS A 37 17.15 -2.38 -5.20
C HIS A 37 18.08 -3.36 -5.92
N ILE A 38 19.16 -3.81 -5.26
CA ILE A 38 20.09 -4.81 -5.80
C ILE A 38 19.38 -6.12 -6.16
N ILE A 39 18.46 -6.61 -5.32
CA ILE A 39 17.70 -7.84 -5.59
C ILE A 39 16.86 -7.69 -6.87
N LEU A 40 16.20 -6.55 -7.06
CA LEU A 40 15.41 -6.28 -8.25
C LEU A 40 16.29 -6.11 -9.49
N GLU A 41 17.44 -5.44 -9.38
CA GLU A 41 18.41 -5.36 -10.47
C GLU A 41 18.94 -6.75 -10.85
N LEU A 42 19.13 -7.64 -9.87
CA LEU A 42 19.57 -9.00 -10.10
C LEU A 42 18.47 -9.84 -10.79
N GLU A 43 17.21 -9.68 -10.38
CA GLU A 43 16.04 -10.25 -11.06
C GLU A 43 16.02 -9.85 -12.55
N GLU A 44 16.15 -8.56 -12.83
CA GLU A 44 16.21 -8.04 -14.20
C GLU A 44 17.40 -8.57 -15.00
N THR A 45 18.58 -8.63 -14.37
CA THR A 45 19.82 -9.12 -15.00
C THR A 45 19.69 -10.59 -15.40
N ILE A 46 19.08 -11.41 -14.53
CA ILE A 46 18.83 -12.83 -14.83
C ILE A 46 17.87 -12.95 -16.02
N VAL A 47 16.76 -12.21 -16.02
CA VAL A 47 15.78 -12.23 -17.12
C VAL A 47 16.39 -11.75 -18.45
N GLU A 48 17.21 -10.69 -18.43
CA GLU A 48 17.89 -10.20 -19.63
C GLU A 48 18.89 -11.23 -20.17
N SER A 49 19.56 -11.97 -19.28
CA SER A 49 20.54 -12.99 -19.67
C SER A 49 19.94 -14.15 -20.47
N GLU A 50 18.62 -14.36 -20.40
CA GLU A 50 17.90 -15.41 -21.13
C GLU A 50 17.61 -15.04 -22.60
N LYS A 51 17.81 -13.78 -22.99
CA LYS A 51 17.57 -13.33 -24.37
C LYS A 51 18.71 -13.76 -25.29
N ASP A 52 18.35 -14.19 -26.50
CA ASP A 52 19.31 -14.64 -27.52
C ASP A 52 20.29 -13.51 -27.88
N GLY A 53 21.59 -13.81 -27.82
CA GLY A 53 22.67 -12.85 -28.05
C GLY A 53 22.97 -11.86 -26.92
N SER A 54 22.47 -12.07 -25.69
CA SER A 54 22.85 -11.24 -24.54
C SER A 54 24.30 -11.49 -24.07
N ASP A 55 25.00 -10.44 -23.65
CA ASP A 55 26.36 -10.47 -23.08
C ASP A 55 26.33 -10.06 -21.60
N VAL A 56 25.21 -10.31 -20.92
CA VAL A 56 24.97 -9.84 -19.55
C VAL A 56 25.65 -10.77 -18.54
N ASP A 57 26.56 -10.22 -17.74
CA ASP A 57 27.27 -10.96 -16.69
C ASP A 57 26.47 -11.02 -15.38
N VAL A 58 25.67 -12.09 -15.26
CA VAL A 58 24.91 -12.43 -14.04
C VAL A 58 25.86 -12.68 -12.85
N HIS A 59 27.06 -13.20 -13.08
CA HIS A 59 28.00 -13.52 -12.01
C HIS A 59 28.56 -12.27 -11.34
N SER A 60 28.90 -11.26 -12.13
CA SER A 60 29.32 -9.95 -11.62
C SER A 60 28.21 -9.30 -10.78
N SER A 61 26.96 -9.39 -11.23
CA SER A 61 25.81 -8.82 -10.50
C SER A 61 25.54 -9.55 -9.18
N PHE A 62 25.65 -10.89 -9.15
CA PHE A 62 25.59 -11.66 -7.90
C PHE A 62 26.71 -11.31 -6.94
N ARG A 63 27.96 -11.18 -7.43
CA ARG A 63 29.09 -10.81 -6.58
C ARG A 63 28.86 -9.44 -5.93
N LYS A 64 28.40 -8.45 -6.69
CA LYS A 64 28.04 -7.13 -6.14
C LYS A 64 26.99 -7.21 -5.05
N ALA A 65 25.98 -8.08 -5.21
CA ALA A 65 24.96 -8.29 -4.19
C ALA A 65 25.54 -8.89 -2.91
N LEU A 66 26.39 -9.91 -3.03
CA LEU A 66 27.07 -10.53 -1.88
C LEU A 66 28.00 -9.56 -1.15
N ASP A 67 28.78 -8.79 -1.90
CA ASP A 67 29.70 -7.79 -1.34
C ASP A 67 28.93 -6.74 -0.53
N TYR A 68 27.79 -6.28 -1.05
CA TYR A 68 26.96 -5.29 -0.33
C TYR A 68 26.25 -5.86 0.89
N VAL A 69 25.76 -7.11 0.83
CA VAL A 69 25.19 -7.82 1.99
C VAL A 69 26.23 -7.92 3.11
N ALA A 70 27.48 -8.27 2.79
CA ALA A 70 28.55 -8.36 3.77
C ALA A 70 28.89 -6.99 4.39
N GLU A 71 28.90 -5.91 3.58
CA GLU A 71 29.09 -4.54 4.07
C GLU A 71 27.96 -4.13 5.03
N HIS A 72 26.71 -4.43 4.66
CA HIS A 72 25.53 -4.16 5.48
C HIS A 72 25.60 -4.87 6.85
N PHE A 73 25.87 -6.17 6.85
CA PHE A 73 26.05 -6.92 8.10
C PHE A 73 27.20 -6.35 8.94
N THR A 74 28.28 -5.91 8.31
CA THR A 74 29.39 -5.30 9.06
C THR A 74 28.97 -3.99 9.74
N LEU A 75 28.09 -3.17 9.12
CA LEU A 75 27.53 -1.97 9.75
C LEU A 75 26.64 -2.33 10.94
N GLU A 76 25.76 -3.29 10.72
CA GLU A 76 24.80 -3.75 11.70
C GLU A 76 25.50 -4.36 12.91
N GLU A 77 26.43 -5.29 12.70
CA GLU A 77 27.21 -5.93 13.77
C GLU A 77 27.98 -4.92 14.61
N ASP A 78 28.56 -3.89 13.99
CA ASP A 78 29.18 -2.74 14.67
C ASP A 78 28.20 -2.03 15.63
N ILE A 79 26.98 -1.74 15.16
CA ILE A 79 25.92 -1.09 15.96
C ILE A 79 25.48 -2.01 17.11
N LEU A 80 25.25 -3.29 16.81
CA LEU A 80 24.82 -4.29 17.79
C LEU A 80 25.86 -4.49 18.89
N GLU A 81 27.14 -4.55 18.52
CA GLU A 81 28.26 -4.66 19.47
C GLU A 81 28.37 -3.40 20.32
N HIS A 82 28.32 -2.22 19.71
CA HIS A 82 28.44 -0.94 20.42
C HIS A 82 27.38 -0.77 21.51
N PHE A 83 26.13 -1.11 21.21
CA PHE A 83 25.02 -0.97 22.14
C PHE A 83 24.75 -2.23 22.99
N ASN A 84 25.64 -3.22 22.95
CA ASN A 84 25.56 -4.46 23.73
C ASN A 84 24.22 -5.21 23.53
N TYR A 85 23.78 -5.37 22.29
CA TYR A 85 22.56 -6.11 21.98
C TYR A 85 22.64 -7.55 22.53
N PRO A 86 21.69 -8.01 23.36
CA PRO A 86 21.82 -9.29 24.06
C PRO A 86 21.99 -10.51 23.15
N LYS A 87 21.38 -10.48 21.96
CA LYS A 87 21.46 -11.58 20.98
C LYS A 87 22.54 -11.37 19.90
N TYR A 88 23.52 -10.47 20.14
CA TYR A 88 24.57 -10.14 19.17
C TYR A 88 25.28 -11.37 18.60
N LYS A 89 25.64 -12.34 19.47
CA LYS A 89 26.36 -13.54 19.03
C LYS A 89 25.51 -14.44 18.14
N GLU A 90 24.23 -14.65 18.49
CA GLU A 90 23.31 -15.41 17.65
C GLU A 90 23.08 -14.73 16.29
N HIS A 91 22.92 -13.40 16.28
CA HIS A 91 22.69 -12.61 15.08
C HIS A 91 23.89 -12.67 14.11
N VAL A 92 25.11 -12.40 14.59
CA VAL A 92 26.38 -12.55 13.82
C VAL A 92 26.54 -13.98 13.29
N GLN A 93 26.17 -14.99 14.09
CA GLN A 93 26.23 -16.38 13.63
C GLN A 93 25.23 -16.63 12.48
N GLY A 94 24.03 -16.05 12.55
CA GLY A 94 23.03 -16.08 11.49
C GLY A 94 23.58 -15.53 10.17
N HIS A 95 24.21 -14.34 10.21
CA HIS A 95 24.85 -13.72 9.05
C HIS A 95 25.92 -14.61 8.42
N ARG A 96 26.85 -15.12 9.24
CA ARG A 96 27.94 -15.97 8.77
C ARG A 96 27.42 -17.23 8.07
N GLN A 97 26.46 -17.91 8.70
CA GLN A 97 25.85 -19.11 8.12
C GLN A 97 25.08 -18.81 6.83
N PHE A 98 24.50 -17.62 6.70
CA PHE A 98 23.80 -17.22 5.49
C PHE A 98 24.79 -16.97 4.35
N VAL A 99 25.83 -16.16 4.58
CA VAL A 99 26.87 -15.86 3.58
C VAL A 99 27.57 -17.14 3.13
N GLU A 100 27.92 -18.03 4.06
CA GLU A 100 28.54 -19.33 3.75
C GLU A 100 27.64 -20.18 2.85
N ARG A 101 26.39 -20.42 3.25
CA ARG A 101 25.43 -21.23 2.48
C ARG A 101 25.11 -20.65 1.11
N LEU A 102 25.01 -19.33 1.01
CA LEU A 102 24.71 -18.65 -0.26
C LEU A 102 25.91 -18.73 -1.21
N THR A 103 27.12 -18.57 -0.68
CA THR A 103 28.39 -18.67 -1.42
C THR A 103 28.61 -20.09 -1.93
N GLU A 104 28.41 -21.11 -1.09
CA GLU A 104 28.50 -22.52 -1.48
C GLU A 104 27.54 -22.84 -2.64
N LYS A 105 26.26 -22.52 -2.50
CA LYS A 105 25.25 -22.75 -3.54
C LYS A 105 25.60 -22.05 -4.85
N TYR A 106 26.18 -20.86 -4.77
CA TYR A 106 26.59 -20.10 -5.93
C TYR A 106 27.78 -20.73 -6.67
N TYR A 107 28.80 -21.25 -5.96
CA TYR A 107 29.90 -21.95 -6.61
C TYR A 107 29.50 -23.35 -7.13
N GLU A 108 28.58 -24.04 -6.46
CA GLU A 108 28.02 -25.31 -6.92
C GLU A 108 27.24 -25.19 -8.23
N ALA A 109 26.65 -24.01 -8.48
CA ALA A 109 25.80 -23.75 -9.65
C ALA A 109 26.55 -23.78 -11.01
N LYS A 110 27.89 -23.78 -11.04
CA LYS A 110 28.74 -23.88 -12.25
C LYS A 110 28.21 -23.12 -13.49
N ASN A 111 27.76 -21.87 -13.30
CA ASN A 111 27.21 -20.99 -14.35
C ASN A 111 25.87 -21.44 -14.96
N ASN A 112 25.04 -22.20 -14.24
CA ASN A 112 23.69 -22.55 -14.68
C ASN A 112 22.67 -21.45 -14.31
N GLN A 113 22.00 -20.85 -15.29
CA GLN A 113 20.99 -19.80 -15.10
C GLN A 113 19.79 -20.22 -14.23
N MET A 114 19.31 -21.48 -14.35
CA MET A 114 18.23 -21.96 -13.46
C MET A 114 18.67 -22.01 -11.99
N ALA A 115 19.97 -22.21 -11.74
CA ALA A 115 20.51 -22.14 -10.40
C ALA A 115 20.61 -20.68 -9.92
N ALA A 116 20.91 -19.72 -10.80
CA ALA A 116 20.94 -18.29 -10.47
C ALA A 116 19.59 -17.78 -9.96
N LEU A 117 18.48 -18.09 -10.64
CA LEU A 117 17.13 -17.73 -10.16
C LEU A 117 16.81 -18.38 -8.80
N GLY A 118 17.18 -19.65 -8.61
CA GLY A 118 17.01 -20.34 -7.33
C GLY A 118 17.79 -19.70 -6.19
N ILE A 119 19.05 -19.30 -6.44
CA ILE A 119 19.91 -18.62 -5.46
C ILE A 119 19.34 -17.24 -5.11
N LEU A 120 18.88 -16.48 -6.10
CA LEU A 120 18.21 -15.19 -5.90
C LEU A 120 16.99 -15.33 -4.99
N GLN A 121 16.14 -16.34 -5.21
CA GLN A 121 14.96 -16.55 -4.35
C GLN A 121 15.34 -16.91 -2.91
N ILE A 122 16.44 -17.64 -2.71
CA ILE A 122 17.00 -17.93 -1.38
C ILE A 122 17.47 -16.62 -0.72
N LEU A 123 18.23 -15.80 -1.45
CA LEU A 123 18.72 -14.50 -0.98
C LEU A 123 17.56 -13.58 -0.58
N LYS A 124 16.60 -13.37 -1.49
CA LYS A 124 15.43 -12.50 -1.28
C LYS A 124 14.60 -12.95 -0.09
N LYS A 125 14.27 -14.24 -0.01
CA LYS A 125 13.47 -14.77 1.09
C LYS A 125 14.17 -14.62 2.43
N TRP A 126 15.45 -14.99 2.50
CA TRP A 126 16.21 -14.88 3.74
C TRP A 126 16.30 -13.43 4.20
N LEU A 127 16.68 -12.51 3.30
CA LEU A 127 16.82 -11.09 3.63
C LEU A 127 15.50 -10.50 4.15
N PHE A 128 14.38 -10.75 3.48
CA PHE A 128 13.10 -10.17 3.89
C PHE A 128 12.66 -10.73 5.25
N GLN A 129 12.86 -12.02 5.49
CA GLN A 129 12.55 -12.61 6.79
C GLN A 129 13.45 -12.07 7.89
N HIS A 130 14.72 -11.86 7.60
CA HIS A 130 15.70 -11.31 8.53
C HIS A 130 15.32 -9.90 8.97
N ILE A 131 15.06 -9.00 8.01
CA ILE A 131 14.61 -7.63 8.29
C ILE A 131 13.34 -7.61 9.15
N LEU A 132 12.35 -8.44 8.80
CA LEU A 132 11.06 -8.47 9.48
C LEU A 132 11.07 -9.10 10.87
N HIS A 133 12.13 -9.83 11.25
CA HIS A 133 12.17 -10.55 12.51
C HIS A 133 13.43 -10.21 13.30
N ASP A 134 14.61 -10.59 12.80
CA ASP A 134 15.88 -10.40 13.50
C ASP A 134 16.23 -8.92 13.65
N ASP A 135 15.98 -8.11 12.62
CA ASP A 135 16.39 -6.71 12.64
C ASP A 135 15.39 -5.83 13.40
N THR A 136 14.12 -6.20 13.26
CA THR A 136 13.03 -5.63 14.05
C THR A 136 13.26 -5.87 15.55
N ASP A 137 13.73 -7.06 15.95
CA ASP A 137 14.02 -7.39 17.35
C ASP A 137 15.04 -6.42 17.98
N TYR A 138 16.16 -6.11 17.30
CA TYR A 138 17.13 -5.16 17.88
C TYR A 138 16.66 -3.71 17.79
N ALA A 139 15.90 -3.35 16.76
CA ALA A 139 15.35 -2.01 16.63
C ALA A 139 14.40 -1.70 17.81
N GLU A 140 13.55 -2.66 18.18
CA GLU A 140 12.68 -2.58 19.37
C GLU A 140 13.50 -2.55 20.67
N PHE A 141 14.55 -3.36 20.78
CA PHE A 141 15.45 -3.34 21.94
C PHE A 141 16.10 -1.96 22.12
N PHE A 142 16.61 -1.34 21.06
CA PHE A 142 17.23 -0.03 21.16
C PHE A 142 16.23 1.08 21.49
N LYS A 143 15.03 1.01 20.89
CA LYS A 143 13.94 1.94 21.19
C LYS A 143 13.53 1.87 22.66
N SER A 144 13.40 0.67 23.22
CA SER A 144 13.05 0.47 24.64
C SER A 144 14.19 0.79 25.61
N SER A 145 15.44 0.59 25.19
CA SER A 145 16.63 0.90 25.99
C SER A 145 17.00 2.39 26.00
N GLY A 146 16.40 3.20 25.14
CA GLY A 146 16.62 4.66 25.08
C GLY A 146 18.05 5.03 24.66
N VAL A 147 18.72 4.17 23.88
CA VAL A 147 20.09 4.40 23.42
C VAL A 147 20.14 5.51 22.37
N ASP A 148 21.21 6.29 22.35
CA ASP A 148 21.41 7.37 21.36
C ASP A 148 21.94 6.84 20.02
N LEU A 149 21.10 6.04 19.34
CA LEU A 149 21.36 5.54 18.00
C LEU A 149 21.70 6.66 17.01
N LYS A 150 21.03 7.81 17.15
CA LYS A 150 21.15 8.92 16.21
C LYS A 150 22.55 9.53 16.26
N SER A 151 23.10 9.80 17.44
CA SER A 151 24.45 10.34 17.54
C SER A 151 25.48 9.34 17.00
N TYR A 152 25.39 8.07 17.39
CA TYR A 152 26.32 7.04 16.95
C TYR A 152 26.31 6.86 15.41
N CYS A 153 25.14 6.70 14.80
CA CYS A 153 25.02 6.58 13.35
C CYS A 153 25.59 7.81 12.61
N ASN A 154 25.37 9.02 13.15
CA ASN A 154 25.94 10.24 12.56
C ASN A 154 27.48 10.28 12.63
N GLU A 155 28.07 9.76 13.70
CA GLU A 155 29.53 9.64 13.81
C GLU A 155 30.08 8.64 12.80
N MET A 156 29.41 7.50 12.62
CA MET A 156 29.79 6.50 11.62
C MET A 156 29.75 7.09 10.20
N LEU A 157 28.69 7.83 9.86
CA LEU A 157 28.59 8.52 8.58
C LEU A 157 29.72 9.54 8.36
N LYS A 158 30.07 10.32 9.39
CA LYS A 158 31.17 11.29 9.34
C LYS A 158 32.55 10.63 9.23
N SER A 159 32.72 9.45 9.82
CA SER A 159 33.97 8.70 9.77
C SER A 159 34.30 8.19 8.36
N GLY A 160 33.29 8.07 7.49
CA GLY A 160 33.42 7.50 6.16
C GLY A 160 33.67 5.99 6.15
N LYS A 161 33.52 5.30 7.30
CA LYS A 161 33.69 3.84 7.43
C LYS A 161 32.72 3.07 6.52
N TYR A 162 31.50 3.58 6.35
CA TYR A 162 30.47 3.03 5.47
C TYR A 162 30.08 4.10 4.44
N PRO A 163 30.73 4.11 3.26
CA PRO A 163 30.49 5.14 2.26
C PRO A 163 29.10 4.98 1.64
N ILE A 164 28.34 6.07 1.62
CA ILE A 164 27.04 6.10 0.94
C ILE A 164 27.18 6.86 -0.36
N SER A 165 26.88 6.18 -1.46
CA SER A 165 26.89 6.77 -2.80
C SER A 165 25.76 7.79 -2.96
N LYS A 166 25.94 8.73 -3.89
CA LYS A 166 24.88 9.68 -4.25
C LYS A 166 23.64 8.97 -4.79
N GLU A 167 23.83 7.84 -5.47
CA GLU A 167 22.75 7.03 -6.01
C GLU A 167 21.95 6.35 -4.91
N GLN A 168 22.63 5.76 -3.91
CA GLN A 168 22.00 5.21 -2.71
C GLN A 168 21.15 6.25 -1.99
N LEU A 169 21.72 7.43 -1.76
CA LEU A 169 20.99 8.55 -1.18
C LEU A 169 19.80 8.92 -2.05
N LEU A 170 19.96 9.07 -3.36
CA LEU A 170 18.86 9.47 -4.24
C LEU A 170 17.73 8.44 -4.26
N ILE A 171 18.05 7.14 -4.33
CA ILE A 171 17.03 6.08 -4.29
C ILE A 171 16.35 6.09 -2.93
N TYR A 172 17.10 6.09 -1.83
CA TYR A 172 16.53 6.21 -0.49
C TYR A 172 15.69 7.48 -0.35
N GLN A 173 16.06 8.59 -0.96
CA GLN A 173 15.28 9.83 -0.96
C GLN A 173 13.99 9.74 -1.79
N ASN A 174 14.00 9.01 -2.90
CA ASN A 174 12.80 8.77 -3.70
C ASN A 174 11.83 7.80 -3.00
N ILE A 175 12.37 6.84 -2.27
CA ILE A 175 11.59 5.85 -1.53
C ILE A 175 11.11 6.40 -0.18
N VAL A 176 11.97 7.16 0.52
CA VAL A 176 11.76 7.70 1.87
C VAL A 176 11.57 9.23 1.86
N GLN A 177 12.48 10.06 1.33
CA GLN A 177 12.41 11.55 1.44
C GLN A 177 11.36 12.31 0.59
N MET A 178 10.22 11.71 0.23
CA MET A 178 8.97 12.50 0.16
C MET A 178 8.31 12.66 1.55
N ASP A 179 8.96 12.18 2.62
CA ASP A 179 8.41 11.98 3.96
C ASP A 179 8.34 13.16 4.93
N THR A 180 8.90 14.35 4.68
CA THR A 180 8.77 15.41 5.71
C THR A 180 7.39 16.06 5.77
N SER A 181 6.54 15.82 4.77
CA SER A 181 5.10 16.10 4.79
C SER A 181 4.23 14.83 4.83
N HIS A 182 4.80 13.65 4.52
CA HIS A 182 4.06 12.41 4.37
C HIS A 182 4.11 11.45 5.57
N ILE A 183 4.99 11.59 6.56
CA ILE A 183 4.91 10.72 7.77
C ILE A 183 3.54 10.85 8.46
N ALA A 184 2.91 12.04 8.44
CA ALA A 184 1.55 12.23 8.94
C ALA A 184 0.45 11.74 7.99
N LEU A 185 0.72 11.54 6.69
CA LEU A 185 -0.25 11.14 5.66
C LEU A 185 -0.12 9.66 5.26
N HIS A 186 1.02 9.02 5.47
CA HIS A 186 1.32 7.65 5.05
C HIS A 186 1.07 6.63 6.18
N GLU A 187 1.27 7.04 7.44
CA GLU A 187 0.67 6.35 8.59
C GLU A 187 -0.87 6.38 8.46
N GLN A 188 -1.39 7.51 7.97
CA GLN A 188 -2.80 7.72 7.69
C GLN A 188 -3.33 6.89 6.51
N SER A 189 -2.56 6.66 5.44
CA SER A 189 -3.04 5.87 4.28
C SER A 189 -3.03 4.36 4.53
N ILE A 190 -2.07 3.85 5.30
CA ILE A 190 -2.04 2.44 5.73
C ILE A 190 -3.11 2.20 6.80
N ASP A 191 -3.26 3.11 7.76
CA ASP A 191 -4.37 3.11 8.72
C ASP A 191 -5.72 3.24 7.99
N THR A 192 -5.84 4.09 6.98
CA THR A 192 -7.07 4.26 6.18
C THR A 192 -7.47 2.97 5.48
N ILE A 193 -6.54 2.28 4.80
CA ILE A 193 -6.85 1.01 4.13
C ILE A 193 -7.26 -0.05 5.16
N GLN A 194 -6.59 -0.11 6.31
CA GLN A 194 -6.92 -1.07 7.35
C GLN A 194 -8.25 -0.74 8.04
N GLU A 195 -8.55 0.53 8.28
CA GLU A 195 -9.82 1.02 8.81
C GLU A 195 -10.97 0.71 7.84
N ILE A 196 -10.79 0.95 6.53
CA ILE A 196 -11.75 0.57 5.50
C ILE A 196 -11.98 -0.94 5.51
N ARG A 197 -10.93 -1.77 5.56
CA ARG A 197 -11.07 -3.24 5.65
C ARG A 197 -11.83 -3.66 6.90
N ASN A 198 -11.53 -3.05 8.04
CA ASN A 198 -12.18 -3.36 9.30
C ASN A 198 -13.67 -3.02 9.22
N ILE A 199 -14.03 -1.81 8.77
CA ILE A 199 -15.42 -1.39 8.55
C ILE A 199 -16.12 -2.35 7.58
N TRP A 200 -15.50 -2.64 6.44
CA TRP A 200 -16.05 -3.53 5.41
C TRP A 200 -16.41 -4.91 5.96
N LYS A 201 -15.51 -5.51 6.75
CA LYS A 201 -15.71 -6.83 7.36
C LYS A 201 -16.72 -6.78 8.52
N THR A 202 -16.61 -5.79 9.41
CA THR A 202 -17.48 -5.67 10.59
C THR A 202 -18.94 -5.52 10.23
N TYR A 203 -19.25 -4.71 9.20
CA TYR A 203 -20.62 -4.47 8.77
C TYR A 203 -21.08 -5.38 7.61
N ASN A 204 -20.21 -6.27 7.12
CA ASN A 204 -20.49 -7.20 6.04
C ASN A 204 -21.08 -6.50 4.79
N LEU A 205 -20.33 -5.51 4.30
CA LEU A 205 -20.80 -4.53 3.31
C LEU A 205 -20.79 -5.03 1.86
N SER A 206 -20.26 -6.23 1.59
CA SER A 206 -20.29 -6.77 0.23
C SER A 206 -21.72 -7.09 -0.20
N THR A 207 -22.09 -6.52 -1.35
CA THR A 207 -23.33 -6.81 -2.07
C THR A 207 -23.16 -7.99 -3.03
N GLY A 208 -21.92 -8.36 -3.36
CA GLY A 208 -21.62 -9.38 -4.38
C GLY A 208 -21.69 -8.84 -5.81
N ILE A 209 -21.92 -7.54 -5.98
CA ILE A 209 -21.96 -6.85 -7.28
C ILE A 209 -20.67 -6.02 -7.41
N PRO A 210 -19.68 -6.44 -8.22
CA PRO A 210 -18.31 -5.89 -8.17
C PRO A 210 -18.19 -4.37 -8.34
N ILE A 211 -19.00 -3.79 -9.23
CA ILE A 211 -18.99 -2.34 -9.48
C ILE A 211 -19.61 -1.54 -8.33
N ILE A 212 -20.66 -2.07 -7.70
CA ILE A 212 -21.28 -1.46 -6.51
C ILE A 212 -20.30 -1.55 -5.35
N ASP A 213 -19.71 -2.73 -5.11
CA ASP A 213 -18.74 -2.93 -4.04
C ASP A 213 -17.50 -2.03 -4.21
N LEU A 214 -17.02 -1.84 -5.46
CA LEU A 214 -15.94 -0.90 -5.77
C LEU A 214 -16.31 0.56 -5.45
N GLN A 215 -17.52 0.99 -5.81
CA GLN A 215 -17.99 2.35 -5.52
C GLN A 215 -18.19 2.56 -4.02
N HIS A 216 -18.70 1.56 -3.30
CA HIS A 216 -18.84 1.60 -1.85
C HIS A 216 -17.49 1.71 -1.13
N VAL A 217 -16.47 0.96 -1.57
CA VAL A 217 -15.11 1.09 -1.02
C VAL A 217 -14.56 2.50 -1.23
N TRP A 218 -14.82 3.12 -2.39
CA TRP A 218 -14.40 4.50 -2.64
C TRP A 218 -15.14 5.52 -1.76
N LEU A 219 -16.46 5.34 -1.56
CA LEU A 219 -17.24 6.14 -0.63
C LEU A 219 -16.72 6.04 0.81
N LEU A 220 -16.40 4.83 1.27
CA LEU A 220 -15.80 4.62 2.60
C LEU A 220 -14.45 5.31 2.74
N LYS A 221 -13.61 5.29 1.69
CA LYS A 221 -12.34 6.03 1.69
C LYS A 221 -12.56 7.53 1.90
N MET A 222 -13.51 8.14 1.20
CA MET A 222 -13.81 9.56 1.40
C MET A 222 -14.34 9.86 2.81
N ILE A 223 -15.15 8.96 3.39
CA ILE A 223 -15.64 9.11 4.77
C ILE A 223 -14.50 9.01 5.79
N VAL A 224 -13.60 8.05 5.63
CA VAL A 224 -12.44 7.89 6.53
C VAL A 224 -11.54 9.12 6.46
N GLU A 225 -11.27 9.65 5.26
CA GLU A 225 -10.50 10.89 5.09
C GLU A 225 -11.18 12.10 5.75
N LEU A 226 -12.50 12.20 5.67
CA LEU A 226 -13.27 13.24 6.35
C LEU A 226 -13.20 13.10 7.89
N ASP A 227 -13.36 11.88 8.41
CA ASP A 227 -13.24 11.58 9.85
C ASP A 227 -11.84 11.94 10.37
N HIS A 228 -10.81 11.62 9.59
CA HIS A 228 -9.42 11.93 9.88
C HIS A 228 -9.14 13.43 9.88
N SER A 229 -9.64 14.16 8.89
CA SER A 229 -9.52 15.63 8.81
C SER A 229 -10.18 16.32 10.01
N LEU A 230 -11.32 15.80 10.49
CA LEU A 230 -11.98 16.30 11.69
C LEU A 230 -11.17 16.06 12.97
N LYS A 231 -10.55 14.87 13.12
CA LYS A 231 -9.71 14.54 14.28
C LYS A 231 -8.47 15.44 14.38
N LEU A 232 -7.91 15.84 13.24
CA LEU A 232 -6.75 16.74 13.16
C LEU A 232 -7.12 18.23 13.36
N GLY A 233 -8.39 18.55 13.55
CA GLY A 233 -8.84 19.94 13.71
C GLY A 233 -8.91 20.74 12.41
N ASP A 234 -8.79 20.08 11.25
CA ASP A 234 -8.79 20.69 9.92
C ASP A 234 -10.22 20.82 9.33
N GLY A 235 -11.26 20.63 10.16
CA GLY A 235 -12.67 20.58 9.76
C GLY A 235 -13.27 21.88 9.19
N SER A 236 -12.48 22.95 9.06
CA SER A 236 -12.87 24.21 8.42
C SER A 236 -12.00 24.57 7.21
N SER A 237 -11.06 23.71 6.82
CA SER A 237 -10.15 24.00 5.71
C SER A 237 -10.84 23.95 4.36
N GLU A 238 -10.27 24.66 3.39
CA GLU A 238 -10.71 24.60 2.00
C GLU A 238 -10.61 23.16 1.45
N THR A 239 -9.60 22.40 1.90
CA THR A 239 -9.41 20.99 1.56
C THR A 239 -10.58 20.15 2.07
N PHE A 240 -10.98 20.32 3.32
CA PHE A 240 -12.12 19.61 3.91
C PHE A 240 -13.43 19.88 3.16
N GLN A 241 -13.68 21.14 2.79
CA GLN A 241 -14.84 21.53 1.98
C GLN A 241 -14.83 20.87 0.59
N LYS A 242 -13.66 20.78 -0.06
CA LYS A 242 -13.50 20.10 -1.35
C LYS A 242 -13.78 18.60 -1.23
N VAL A 243 -13.32 17.94 -0.16
CA VAL A 243 -13.58 16.51 0.06
C VAL A 243 -15.08 16.26 0.28
N ILE A 244 -15.78 17.09 1.05
CA ILE A 244 -17.24 17.00 1.21
C ILE A 244 -17.95 17.16 -0.14
N ALA A 245 -17.59 18.18 -0.91
CA ALA A 245 -18.21 18.42 -2.22
C ALA A 245 -18.01 17.22 -3.16
N SER A 246 -16.81 16.66 -3.20
CA SER A 246 -16.49 15.46 -3.97
C SER A 246 -17.27 14.23 -3.48
N ALA A 247 -17.41 14.05 -2.16
CA ALA A 247 -18.19 12.93 -1.60
C ALA A 247 -19.68 13.03 -1.96
N ILE A 248 -20.26 14.24 -1.92
CA ILE A 248 -21.65 14.47 -2.31
C ILE A 248 -21.84 14.17 -3.80
N GLU A 249 -20.92 14.62 -4.65
CA GLU A 249 -21.05 14.39 -6.10
C GLU A 249 -20.89 12.91 -6.44
N TYR A 250 -19.88 12.26 -5.88
CA TYR A 250 -19.66 10.83 -6.10
C TYR A 250 -20.82 9.97 -5.57
N THR A 251 -21.49 10.38 -4.49
CA THR A 251 -22.69 9.69 -3.99
C THR A 251 -23.82 9.73 -5.02
N LYS A 252 -24.01 10.85 -5.73
CA LYS A 252 -25.02 10.94 -6.80
C LYS A 252 -24.65 10.04 -7.99
N ASP A 253 -23.38 10.03 -8.36
CA ASP A 253 -22.89 9.17 -9.45
C ASP A 253 -23.09 7.69 -9.12
N HIS A 254 -22.78 7.30 -7.88
CA HIS A 254 -23.03 5.96 -7.38
C HIS A 254 -24.51 5.58 -7.43
N PHE A 255 -25.42 6.41 -6.90
CA PHE A 255 -26.86 6.16 -6.97
C PHE A 255 -27.38 6.07 -8.41
N SER A 256 -26.83 6.88 -9.32
CA SER A 256 -27.17 6.80 -10.75
C SER A 256 -26.81 5.43 -11.33
N VAL A 257 -25.70 4.82 -10.91
CA VAL A 257 -25.32 3.46 -11.32
C VAL A 257 -26.29 2.42 -10.77
N GLU A 258 -26.61 2.49 -9.48
CA GLU A 258 -27.59 1.58 -8.86
C GLU A 258 -28.97 1.71 -9.50
N ASP A 259 -29.43 2.93 -9.78
CA ASP A 259 -30.69 3.21 -10.45
C ASP A 259 -30.74 2.59 -11.85
N LYS A 260 -29.66 2.72 -12.62
CA LYS A 260 -29.56 2.09 -13.95
C LYS A 260 -29.65 0.57 -13.85
N ILE A 261 -28.93 -0.04 -12.90
CA ILE A 261 -28.98 -1.48 -12.64
C ILE A 261 -30.39 -1.90 -12.23
N MET A 262 -30.97 -1.28 -11.19
CA MET A 262 -32.30 -1.61 -10.67
C MET A 262 -33.38 -1.49 -11.74
N ARG A 263 -33.36 -0.44 -12.56
CA ARG A 263 -34.33 -0.25 -13.65
C ARG A 263 -34.16 -1.28 -14.75
N TYR A 264 -32.93 -1.52 -15.19
CA TYR A 264 -32.65 -2.45 -16.29
C TYR A 264 -33.03 -3.90 -15.91
N PHE A 265 -32.67 -4.32 -14.69
CA PHE A 265 -32.93 -5.66 -14.18
C PHE A 265 -34.32 -5.82 -13.53
N ARG A 266 -35.12 -4.74 -13.49
CA ARG A 266 -36.50 -4.69 -12.96
C ARG A 266 -36.58 -5.09 -11.48
N TYR A 267 -35.72 -4.48 -10.66
CA TYR A 267 -35.76 -4.65 -9.21
C TYR A 267 -37.10 -4.21 -8.65
N THR A 268 -37.72 -5.06 -7.83
CA THR A 268 -39.10 -4.88 -7.34
C THR A 268 -39.26 -3.62 -6.49
N ASP A 269 -38.27 -3.32 -5.67
CA ASP A 269 -38.33 -2.22 -4.69
C ASP A 269 -37.66 -0.94 -5.18
N VAL A 270 -37.42 -0.81 -6.50
CA VAL A 270 -36.71 0.33 -7.12
C VAL A 270 -37.31 1.69 -6.71
N VAL A 271 -38.64 1.80 -6.63
CA VAL A 271 -39.29 3.07 -6.27
C VAL A 271 -38.99 3.45 -4.81
N GLN A 272 -39.03 2.47 -3.90
CA GLN A 272 -38.71 2.71 -2.50
C GLN A 272 -37.23 3.05 -2.34
N HIS A 273 -36.34 2.29 -3.00
CA HIS A 273 -34.90 2.49 -2.96
C HIS A 273 -34.52 3.90 -3.45
N MET A 274 -35.00 4.32 -4.62
CA MET A 274 -34.77 5.66 -5.17
C MET A 274 -35.26 6.79 -4.26
N ASN A 275 -36.37 6.56 -3.53
CA ASN A 275 -36.86 7.54 -2.56
C ASN A 275 -35.92 7.70 -1.36
N GLN A 276 -35.22 6.64 -0.95
CA GLN A 276 -34.20 6.70 0.11
C GLN A 276 -33.01 7.54 -0.35
N HIS A 277 -32.49 7.27 -1.55
CA HIS A 277 -31.42 8.07 -2.17
C HIS A 277 -31.78 9.55 -2.28
N LYS A 278 -32.97 9.86 -2.79
CA LYS A 278 -33.44 11.25 -2.93
C LYS A 278 -33.49 11.97 -1.58
N ARG A 279 -34.10 11.35 -0.57
CA ARG A 279 -34.18 11.91 0.79
C ARG A 279 -32.80 12.16 1.38
N PHE A 280 -31.86 11.25 1.15
CA PHE A 280 -30.50 11.41 1.63
C PHE A 280 -29.77 12.56 0.96
N ILE A 281 -29.86 12.69 -0.37
CA ILE A 281 -29.26 13.82 -1.10
C ILE A 281 -29.83 15.16 -0.63
N ASP A 282 -31.14 15.26 -0.42
CA ASP A 282 -31.78 16.48 0.09
C ASP A 282 -31.33 16.81 1.52
N PHE A 283 -31.20 15.78 2.37
CA PHE A 283 -30.70 15.90 3.73
C PHE A 283 -29.24 16.38 3.78
N ILE A 284 -28.35 15.77 2.99
CA ILE A 284 -26.93 16.13 2.95
C ILE A 284 -26.71 17.53 2.37
N LYS A 285 -27.50 17.96 1.38
CA LYS A 285 -27.46 19.35 0.91
C LYS A 285 -27.79 20.33 2.03
N THR A 286 -28.86 20.06 2.78
CA THR A 286 -29.28 20.88 3.91
C THR A 286 -28.16 20.99 4.95
N ARG A 287 -27.55 19.85 5.32
CA ARG A 287 -26.42 19.80 6.25
C ARG A 287 -25.18 20.53 5.75
N ASN A 288 -24.87 20.43 4.45
CA ASN A 288 -23.75 21.13 3.84
C ASN A 288 -23.97 22.65 3.84
N ASP A 289 -25.20 23.10 3.62
CA ASP A 289 -25.55 24.52 3.69
C ASP A 289 -25.46 25.05 5.13
N GLU A 290 -25.93 24.30 6.14
CA GLU A 290 -25.71 24.60 7.56
C GLU A 290 -24.22 24.69 7.90
N PHE A 291 -23.40 23.77 7.36
CA PHE A 291 -21.97 23.77 7.56
C PHE A 291 -21.29 25.02 6.97
N LYS A 292 -21.67 25.43 5.76
CA LYS A 292 -21.16 26.65 5.11
C LYS A 292 -21.50 27.93 5.87
N LEU A 293 -22.57 27.92 6.67
CA LEU A 293 -22.95 29.06 7.53
C LEU A 293 -22.07 29.18 8.81
N GLY A 294 -21.09 28.30 9.00
CA GLY A 294 -20.08 28.43 10.05
C GLY A 294 -20.52 27.94 11.44
N HIS A 295 -21.54 27.09 11.50
CA HIS A 295 -22.01 26.53 12.77
C HIS A 295 -20.92 25.65 13.43
N PRO A 296 -20.52 25.94 14.68
CA PRO A 296 -19.56 25.12 15.40
C PRO A 296 -20.13 23.70 15.55
N ARG A 297 -19.41 22.69 15.07
CA ARG A 297 -19.80 21.25 15.00
C ARG A 297 -20.67 20.81 13.83
N ALA A 298 -21.10 21.69 12.92
CA ALA A 298 -21.88 21.26 11.75
C ALA A 298 -21.09 20.29 10.85
N GLY A 299 -19.78 20.49 10.70
CA GLY A 299 -18.91 19.57 9.94
C GLY A 299 -18.83 18.17 10.57
N LEU A 300 -18.75 18.09 11.90
CA LEU A 300 -18.75 16.82 12.64
C LEU A 300 -20.07 16.07 12.45
N HIS A 301 -21.19 16.75 12.64
CA HIS A 301 -22.51 16.12 12.46
C HIS A 301 -22.72 15.67 11.02
N LEU A 302 -22.29 16.47 10.03
CA LEU A 302 -22.39 16.11 8.62
C LEU A 302 -21.61 14.82 8.30
N VAL A 303 -20.36 14.68 8.76
CA VAL A 303 -19.57 13.46 8.51
C VAL A 303 -20.16 12.25 9.23
N GLN A 304 -20.63 12.40 10.47
CA GLN A 304 -21.32 11.34 11.21
C GLN A 304 -22.63 10.90 10.52
N ASP A 305 -23.42 11.87 10.05
CA ASP A 305 -24.67 11.64 9.32
C ASP A 305 -24.41 10.91 7.98
N LEU A 306 -23.38 11.34 7.24
CA LEU A 306 -22.93 10.66 6.01
C LEU A 306 -22.51 9.22 6.29
N ARG A 307 -21.65 9.01 7.29
CA ARG A 307 -21.12 7.69 7.66
C ARG A 307 -22.23 6.73 8.09
N ASN A 308 -23.09 7.16 9.02
CA ASN A 308 -24.12 6.30 9.58
C ASN A 308 -25.15 5.89 8.52
N TRP A 309 -25.57 6.85 7.69
CA TRP A 309 -26.50 6.55 6.62
C TRP A 309 -25.88 5.60 5.60
N LEU A 310 -24.66 5.88 5.14
CA LEU A 310 -23.97 5.04 4.14
C LEU A 310 -23.82 3.60 4.63
N LEU A 311 -23.31 3.40 5.85
CA LEU A 311 -23.11 2.06 6.40
C LEU A 311 -24.42 1.29 6.56
N SER A 312 -25.46 1.96 7.07
CA SER A 312 -26.78 1.34 7.23
C SER A 312 -27.42 1.01 5.89
N HIS A 313 -27.32 1.93 4.92
CA HIS A 313 -27.95 1.78 3.60
C HIS A 313 -27.27 0.65 2.82
N ILE A 314 -25.95 0.58 2.80
CA ILE A 314 -25.22 -0.52 2.14
C ILE A 314 -25.59 -1.86 2.77
N ALA A 315 -25.49 -1.95 4.10
CA ALA A 315 -25.67 -3.22 4.82
C ALA A 315 -27.11 -3.76 4.75
N LEU A 316 -28.11 -2.87 4.70
CA LEU A 316 -29.53 -3.24 4.80
C LEU A 316 -30.29 -3.11 3.48
N GLU A 317 -30.00 -2.12 2.65
CA GLU A 317 -30.75 -1.83 1.42
C GLU A 317 -30.02 -2.31 0.18
N ASP A 318 -28.77 -1.90 -0.06
CA ASP A 318 -28.02 -2.27 -1.28
C ASP A 318 -27.75 -3.77 -1.33
N LYS A 319 -27.54 -4.39 -0.17
CA LYS A 319 -27.41 -5.84 -0.04
C LYS A 319 -28.62 -6.61 -0.58
N LYS A 320 -29.83 -6.04 -0.53
CA LYS A 320 -31.03 -6.65 -1.11
C LYS A 320 -30.96 -6.71 -2.63
N ILE A 321 -30.29 -5.76 -3.28
CA ILE A 321 -30.04 -5.78 -4.72
C ILE A 321 -29.14 -6.98 -5.06
N GLY A 322 -28.06 -7.15 -4.29
CA GLY A 322 -27.16 -8.31 -4.37
C GLY A 322 -27.89 -9.64 -4.27
N ILE A 323 -28.71 -9.81 -3.23
CA ILE A 323 -29.52 -11.01 -3.02
C ILE A 323 -30.52 -11.23 -4.18
N ALA A 324 -31.20 -10.18 -4.63
CA ALA A 324 -32.19 -10.28 -5.71
C ALA A 324 -31.59 -10.70 -7.05
N PHE A 325 -30.32 -10.37 -7.29
CA PHE A 325 -29.64 -10.61 -8.56
C PHE A 325 -28.45 -11.56 -8.46
N GLU A 326 -28.31 -12.33 -7.38
CA GLU A 326 -27.20 -13.27 -7.14
C GLU A 326 -26.99 -14.23 -8.33
N ALA A 327 -28.08 -14.80 -8.86
CA ALA A 327 -28.03 -15.71 -10.01
C ALA A 327 -27.72 -15.01 -11.36
N ARG A 328 -27.76 -13.67 -11.39
CA ARG A 328 -27.62 -12.83 -12.60
C ARG A 328 -26.43 -11.88 -12.54
N VAL A 329 -25.53 -12.05 -11.56
CA VAL A 329 -24.33 -11.21 -11.39
C VAL A 329 -23.51 -11.12 -12.68
N ARG A 330 -23.38 -12.21 -13.45
CA ARG A 330 -22.67 -12.17 -14.75
C ARG A 330 -23.32 -11.24 -15.77
N GLU A 331 -24.64 -11.30 -15.90
CA GLU A 331 -25.37 -10.40 -16.81
C GLU A 331 -25.24 -8.93 -16.36
N LEU A 332 -25.26 -8.71 -15.04
CA LEU A 332 -25.07 -7.40 -14.43
C LEU A 332 -23.67 -6.87 -14.73
N SER A 333 -22.62 -7.66 -14.51
CA SER A 333 -21.24 -7.28 -14.83
C SER A 333 -21.10 -6.90 -16.30
N GLU A 334 -21.66 -7.68 -17.22
CA GLU A 334 -21.65 -7.36 -18.66
C GLU A 334 -22.41 -6.07 -18.99
N PHE A 335 -23.55 -5.82 -18.35
CA PHE A 335 -24.27 -4.56 -18.48
C PHE A 335 -23.43 -3.37 -18.02
N THR A 336 -22.75 -3.48 -16.87
CA THR A 336 -21.94 -2.39 -16.33
C THR A 336 -20.63 -2.19 -17.09
N LYS A 337 -20.06 -3.24 -17.68
CA LYS A 337 -18.96 -3.12 -18.65
C LYS A 337 -19.36 -2.29 -19.87
N LYS A 338 -20.56 -2.50 -20.41
CA LYS A 338 -21.08 -1.70 -21.54
C LYS A 338 -21.27 -0.23 -21.15
N LEU A 339 -21.82 0.03 -19.96
CA LEU A 339 -21.96 1.41 -19.47
C LEU A 339 -20.58 2.08 -19.29
N HIS A 340 -19.58 1.36 -18.79
CA HIS A 340 -18.21 1.87 -18.69
C HIS A 340 -17.60 2.17 -20.07
N GLN A 341 -17.76 1.26 -21.04
CA GLN A 341 -17.28 1.45 -22.42
C GLN A 341 -17.97 2.62 -23.13
N ALA A 342 -19.24 2.87 -22.83
CA ALA A 342 -20.00 4.02 -23.33
C ALA A 342 -19.63 5.34 -22.65
N GLY A 343 -18.74 5.32 -21.62
CA GLY A 343 -18.38 6.50 -20.84
C GLY A 343 -19.45 6.94 -19.84
N GLU A 344 -20.50 6.13 -19.63
CA GLU A 344 -21.59 6.42 -18.69
C GLU A 344 -21.22 6.12 -17.24
N ILE A 345 -20.19 5.30 -17.03
CA ILE A 345 -19.59 5.02 -15.71
C ILE A 345 -18.09 5.24 -15.84
N VAL A 346 -17.53 6.12 -15.01
CA VAL A 346 -16.09 6.37 -14.97
C VAL A 346 -15.50 5.66 -13.77
N ILE A 347 -14.48 4.83 -14.02
CA ILE A 347 -13.75 4.09 -12.98
C ILE A 347 -12.28 4.45 -13.11
N SER A 348 -11.71 5.09 -12.10
CA SER A 348 -10.30 5.46 -12.06
C SER A 348 -9.41 4.25 -11.76
N ARG A 349 -8.13 4.34 -12.13
CA ARG A 349 -7.13 3.32 -11.76
C ARG A 349 -6.98 3.20 -10.24
N GLU A 350 -7.07 4.33 -9.53
CA GLU A 350 -6.99 4.40 -8.07
C GLU A 350 -8.14 3.64 -7.41
N GLN A 351 -9.37 3.79 -7.92
CA GLN A 351 -10.53 3.04 -7.42
C GLN A 351 -10.34 1.53 -7.56
N LYS A 352 -9.85 1.07 -8.71
CA LYS A 352 -9.56 -0.35 -8.95
C LYS A 352 -8.48 -0.88 -8.01
N ASN A 353 -7.41 -0.11 -7.82
CA ASN A 353 -6.31 -0.49 -6.92
C ASN A 353 -6.79 -0.57 -5.48
N LEU A 354 -7.51 0.44 -5.00
CA LEU A 354 -8.07 0.45 -3.65
C LEU A 354 -9.02 -0.74 -3.44
N TYR A 355 -9.92 -1.00 -4.39
CA TYR A 355 -10.83 -2.14 -4.33
C TYR A 355 -10.06 -3.47 -4.22
N LYS A 356 -9.03 -3.69 -5.06
CA LYS A 356 -8.17 -4.88 -4.99
C LYS A 356 -7.48 -5.02 -3.63
N LEU A 357 -6.97 -3.92 -3.08
CA LEU A 357 -6.29 -3.89 -1.78
C LEU A 357 -7.23 -4.18 -0.60
N VAL A 358 -8.49 -3.73 -0.66
CA VAL A 358 -9.48 -3.99 0.39
C VAL A 358 -10.03 -5.42 0.29
N MET A 359 -10.23 -5.93 -0.92
CA MET A 359 -10.91 -7.21 -1.14
C MET A 359 -10.04 -8.47 -1.06
N GLN A 360 -8.71 -8.40 -1.22
CA GLN A 360 -7.76 -9.54 -1.21
C GLN A 360 -8.42 -10.90 -1.59
N SER A 361 -8.45 -11.20 -2.91
CA SER A 361 -9.13 -12.35 -3.59
C SER A 361 -10.50 -12.06 -4.24
N ALA A 362 -10.72 -10.87 -4.83
CA ALA A 362 -11.87 -10.65 -5.72
C ALA A 362 -11.44 -10.66 -7.19
N PRO A 363 -12.25 -11.22 -8.11
CA PRO A 363 -12.03 -11.09 -9.56
C PRO A 363 -12.06 -9.62 -9.98
N ASP A 364 -11.39 -9.28 -11.08
CA ASP A 364 -11.36 -7.91 -11.60
C ASP A 364 -12.80 -7.44 -11.84
N PRO A 365 -13.21 -6.23 -11.40
CA PRO A 365 -14.58 -5.75 -11.58
C PRO A 365 -14.99 -5.60 -13.06
N LEU A 366 -14.04 -5.72 -13.99
CA LEU A 366 -14.27 -5.74 -15.43
C LEU A 366 -13.94 -7.09 -16.11
N ASP A 367 -13.51 -8.10 -15.35
CA ASP A 367 -13.50 -9.51 -15.78
C ASP A 367 -14.84 -10.16 -15.44
#